data_AF-A0A1I1MG15-F1
#
_entry.id   AF-A0A1I1MG15-F1
#
_cell.length_a   1.000
_cell.length_b   1.000
_cell.length_c   1.000
_cell.angle_alpha   90.00
_cell.angle_beta   90.00
_cell.angle_gamma   90.00
#
_symmetry.space_group_name_H-M   'P 1'
#
loop_
_entity.id
_entity.type
_entity.pdbx_description
1 polymer ?
#
loop_
_entity_poly.entity_id
_entity_poly.type
_entity_poly.pdbx_seq_one_letter_code
_entity_poly.pdbx_strand_id
1 'polypeptide(L)'
;MPVDFLILKRLTYFVLLLIGPFFAVSCGQQRSIEAVCGVWTAEDSLDDVLYKHILQLDAMEGGKLAVSTKATYLRATMWFDTVSFSGDSVYFWSNHPKVKDTFEGKLEGDAIVGEFERNGQSRRMTFRRFNLQAHRPQTPTRPFPYVEEEVRFANRDSSVVFAGTFTYPEGGGRYPTVLIISGSGPQDRDGDMFLHDPYLVIADYLTRHGIAVLRLDDRNVGETVEAPGADVDFVDDALCAIEFLRGHGRVAKNRMGIIGHSQGGLIAMDAAVAVPDLAAVVTLGSPISVTGPDFFVKHIATFFRDMSHSSKEKAVGLITEIFLTIRDAPSKWAAADLILEKVKHWLQRNRDDEEALAALGLTRENVGDEKAIEKMLKETFERYFTRDRYYILSYDPDAIFPSISCPVLAVYGGHDNRISFPEEKERLDSLIGRWPVELEPKCFARVNHFLQTSNGKSDTEVFELDETVSPEIMELLKRWLTEQLHAD
;
A
#
# COMPACT_ATOMS: atom_id res chain seq x y z
N MET A 1 46.00 13.61 -22.51
CA MET A 1 45.84 12.75 -23.70
C MET A 1 44.92 11.59 -23.31
N PRO A 2 43.74 11.47 -23.92
CA PRO A 2 42.60 10.66 -23.43
C PRO A 2 42.31 9.41 -24.28
N VAL A 3 41.61 8.42 -23.69
CA VAL A 3 40.66 7.46 -24.34
C VAL A 3 39.75 6.93 -23.20
N ASP A 4 38.52 7.43 -22.99
CA ASP A 4 37.22 7.07 -23.59
C ASP A 4 36.79 5.59 -23.43
N PHE A 5 35.77 5.30 -22.59
CA PHE A 5 34.40 4.96 -23.03
C PHE A 5 33.44 4.63 -21.85
N LEU A 6 32.25 5.24 -21.94
CA LEU A 6 30.95 4.82 -21.39
C LEU A 6 30.54 5.16 -19.94
N ILE A 7 30.34 6.47 -19.72
CA ILE A 7 29.27 7.02 -18.88
C ILE A 7 28.00 7.09 -19.75
N LEU A 8 26.96 6.30 -19.45
CA LEU A 8 25.53 6.61 -19.69
C LEU A 8 24.64 5.40 -19.30
N LYS A 9 23.77 5.57 -18.29
CA LYS A 9 22.31 5.29 -18.35
C LYS A 9 21.69 5.11 -16.95
N ARG A 10 20.56 5.82 -16.78
CA ARG A 10 19.49 5.71 -15.76
C ARG A 10 19.66 6.52 -14.47
N LEU A 11 19.61 7.83 -14.64
CA LEU A 11 18.85 8.71 -13.73
C LEU A 11 17.40 8.72 -14.20
N THR A 12 16.46 8.38 -13.32
CA THR A 12 15.05 8.73 -13.46
C THR A 12 14.64 9.35 -12.14
N TYR A 13 14.78 10.66 -11.99
CA TYR A 13 13.95 11.54 -11.15
C TYR A 13 14.28 12.99 -11.57
N PHE A 14 13.26 13.71 -12.03
CA PHE A 14 13.21 15.11 -12.46
C PHE A 14 14.40 15.67 -13.28
N VAL A 15 14.25 15.68 -14.61
CA VAL A 15 15.01 16.60 -15.46
C VAL A 15 14.20 17.89 -15.62
N LEU A 16 14.59 18.93 -14.87
CA LEU A 16 14.40 20.33 -15.25
C LEU A 16 15.24 20.59 -16.51
N LEU A 17 14.59 20.70 -17.67
CA LEU A 17 15.20 21.21 -18.90
C LEU A 17 14.84 22.69 -19.04
N LEU A 18 15.76 23.55 -18.63
CA LEU A 18 15.80 24.94 -19.04
C LEU A 18 16.49 25.06 -20.41
N ILE A 19 15.99 26.03 -21.19
CA ILE A 19 16.47 26.58 -22.47
C ILE A 19 15.87 25.93 -23.74
N GLY A 20 14.63 26.32 -24.02
CA GLY A 20 13.97 26.39 -25.33
C GLY A 20 12.98 27.57 -25.28
N PRO A 21 12.68 28.27 -26.39
CA PRO A 21 12.10 29.61 -26.34
C PRO A 21 10.75 29.60 -25.61
N PHE A 22 10.53 30.60 -24.76
CA PHE A 22 9.23 30.90 -24.15
C PHE A 22 8.18 31.01 -25.26
N PHE A 23 7.51 29.90 -25.58
CA PHE A 23 6.26 29.94 -26.32
C PHE A 23 5.21 30.39 -25.32
N ALA A 24 4.68 31.60 -25.54
CA ALA A 24 3.44 31.99 -24.93
C ALA A 24 2.39 30.93 -25.30
N VAL A 25 1.99 30.11 -24.33
CA VAL A 25 0.87 29.18 -24.49
C VAL A 25 -0.34 30.03 -24.81
N SER A 26 -0.96 29.81 -25.96
CA SER A 26 -2.15 30.57 -26.34
C SER A 26 -3.28 30.26 -25.36
N CYS A 27 -4.10 31.26 -25.02
CA CYS A 27 -5.26 31.09 -24.14
C CYS A 27 -6.22 29.97 -24.62
N GLY A 28 -6.23 29.67 -25.93
CA GLY A 28 -6.98 28.56 -26.51
C GLY A 28 -6.43 27.17 -26.17
N GLN A 29 -5.12 27.00 -26.14
CA GLN A 29 -4.47 25.72 -25.78
C GLN A 29 -4.56 25.43 -24.27
N GLN A 30 -4.58 26.48 -23.45
CA GLN A 30 -4.77 26.34 -22.00
C GLN A 30 -6.22 25.95 -21.66
N ARG A 31 -7.21 26.57 -22.31
CA ARG A 31 -8.63 26.17 -22.18
C ARG A 31 -8.91 24.74 -22.66
N SER A 32 -8.18 24.23 -23.65
CA SER A 32 -8.35 22.86 -24.13
C SER A 32 -7.75 21.83 -23.16
N ILE A 33 -6.63 22.15 -22.49
CA ILE A 33 -6.02 21.29 -21.47
C ILE A 33 -6.92 21.19 -20.23
N GLU A 34 -7.41 22.32 -19.73
CA GLU A 34 -8.35 22.35 -18.59
C GLU A 34 -9.61 21.52 -18.85
N ALA A 35 -10.07 21.47 -20.10
CA ALA A 35 -11.24 20.69 -20.49
C ALA A 35 -11.03 19.17 -20.36
N VAL A 36 -9.80 18.66 -20.49
CA VAL A 36 -9.52 17.22 -20.41
C VAL A 36 -9.04 16.78 -19.01
N CYS A 37 -8.59 17.71 -18.16
CA CYS A 37 -8.17 17.40 -16.80
C CYS A 37 -9.29 16.80 -15.94
N GLY A 38 -8.90 16.00 -14.95
CA GLY A 38 -9.78 15.36 -13.97
C GLY A 38 -9.67 13.83 -13.97
N VAL A 39 -10.51 13.20 -13.15
CA VAL A 39 -10.62 11.75 -13.07
C VAL A 39 -11.56 11.24 -14.16
N TRP A 40 -11.15 10.14 -14.77
CA TRP A 40 -11.94 9.39 -15.73
C TRP A 40 -11.95 7.92 -15.35
N THR A 41 -13.09 7.26 -15.51
CA THR A 41 -13.26 5.84 -15.23
C THR A 41 -13.76 5.08 -16.44
N ALA A 42 -13.22 3.90 -16.69
CA ALA A 42 -13.73 2.96 -17.68
C ALA A 42 -13.99 1.61 -17.02
N GLU A 43 -14.94 0.86 -17.56
CA GLU A 43 -15.18 -0.53 -17.22
C GLU A 43 -14.93 -1.40 -18.45
N ASP A 44 -14.39 -2.59 -18.22
CA ASP A 44 -14.07 -3.56 -19.25
C ASP A 44 -14.21 -4.98 -18.70
N SER A 45 -14.35 -5.97 -19.58
CA SER A 45 -14.43 -7.38 -19.21
C SER A 45 -13.40 -8.20 -19.97
N LEU A 46 -12.54 -8.93 -19.26
CA LEU A 46 -11.61 -9.90 -19.83
C LEU A 46 -11.81 -11.24 -19.11
N ASP A 47 -11.99 -12.32 -19.86
CA ASP A 47 -12.20 -13.67 -19.32
C ASP A 47 -13.32 -13.74 -18.26
N ASP A 48 -14.46 -13.09 -18.52
CA ASP A 48 -15.62 -12.96 -17.62
C ASP A 48 -15.34 -12.25 -16.28
N VAL A 49 -14.17 -11.61 -16.13
CA VAL A 49 -13.83 -10.76 -14.99
C VAL A 49 -14.05 -9.30 -15.36
N LEU A 50 -14.80 -8.58 -14.53
CA LEU A 50 -15.01 -7.14 -14.67
C LEU A 50 -13.81 -6.37 -14.10
N TYR A 51 -13.29 -5.43 -14.89
CA TYR A 51 -12.20 -4.54 -14.53
C TYR A 51 -12.69 -3.11 -14.55
N LYS A 52 -12.32 -2.35 -13.51
CA LYS A 52 -12.52 -0.91 -13.47
C LYS A 52 -11.17 -0.24 -13.54
N HIS A 53 -11.08 0.74 -14.43
CA HIS A 53 -9.89 1.51 -14.70
C HIS A 53 -10.14 2.95 -14.31
N ILE A 54 -9.13 3.57 -13.72
CA ILE A 54 -9.10 4.97 -13.36
C ILE A 54 -7.95 5.60 -14.14
N LEU A 55 -8.22 6.75 -14.73
CA LEU A 55 -7.28 7.59 -15.44
C LEU A 55 -7.40 8.98 -14.84
N GLN A 56 -6.33 9.50 -14.25
CA GLN A 56 -6.26 10.86 -13.77
C GLN A 56 -5.40 11.69 -14.74
N LEU A 57 -5.93 12.85 -15.14
CA LEU A 57 -5.24 13.80 -16.01
C LEU A 57 -5.06 15.13 -15.28
N ASP A 58 -3.81 15.53 -15.08
CA ASP A 58 -3.45 16.74 -14.35
C ASP A 58 -2.75 17.76 -15.26
N ALA A 59 -3.13 19.03 -15.10
CA ALA A 59 -2.44 20.11 -15.77
C ALA A 59 -1.09 20.36 -15.08
N MET A 60 -0.04 20.46 -15.88
CA MET A 60 1.33 20.73 -15.44
C MET A 60 1.75 22.12 -15.91
N GLU A 61 2.77 22.69 -15.23
CA GLU A 61 3.36 23.96 -15.65
C GLU A 61 3.78 23.95 -17.12
N GLY A 62 3.62 25.10 -17.79
CA GLY A 62 3.96 25.27 -19.20
C GLY A 62 2.96 24.64 -20.18
N GLY A 63 1.74 24.33 -19.75
CA GLY A 63 0.69 23.80 -20.62
C GLY A 63 0.94 22.35 -21.04
N LYS A 64 1.49 21.54 -20.14
CA LYS A 64 1.65 20.09 -20.31
C LYS A 64 0.55 19.35 -19.54
N LEU A 65 0.38 18.07 -19.85
CA LEU A 65 -0.50 17.16 -19.13
C LEU A 65 0.34 16.03 -18.53
N ALA A 66 -0.02 15.62 -17.31
CA ALA A 66 0.40 14.37 -16.72
C ALA A 66 -0.76 13.37 -16.76
N VAL A 67 -0.42 12.08 -16.83
CA VAL A 67 -1.38 10.99 -16.76
C VAL A 67 -0.94 10.01 -15.68
N SER A 68 -1.90 9.57 -14.87
CA SER A 68 -1.72 8.42 -13.98
C SER A 68 -2.89 7.46 -14.11
N THR A 69 -2.61 6.18 -13.90
CA THR A 69 -3.56 5.08 -14.13
C THR A 69 -3.64 4.17 -12.92
N LYS A 70 -4.86 3.79 -12.53
CA LYS A 70 -5.13 2.78 -11.49
C LYS A 70 -6.18 1.78 -12.00
N ALA A 71 -6.23 0.58 -11.43
CA ALA A 71 -7.28 -0.39 -11.74
C ALA A 71 -7.63 -1.29 -10.54
N THR A 72 -8.78 -1.97 -10.62
CA THR A 72 -9.24 -2.95 -9.62
C THR A 72 -8.24 -4.06 -9.35
N TYR A 73 -7.46 -4.44 -10.36
CA TYR A 73 -6.41 -5.45 -10.24
C TYR A 73 -5.13 -4.99 -10.93
N LEU A 74 -3.98 -5.22 -10.28
CA LEU A 74 -2.66 -4.89 -10.83
C LEU A 74 -2.44 -5.52 -12.22
N ARG A 75 -2.91 -6.76 -12.44
CA ARG A 75 -2.78 -7.46 -13.73
C ARG A 75 -3.57 -6.79 -14.88
N ALA A 76 -4.60 -6.03 -14.55
CA ALA A 76 -5.45 -5.33 -15.52
C ALA A 76 -5.16 -3.83 -15.59
N THR A 77 -4.21 -3.32 -14.81
CA THR A 77 -3.86 -1.90 -14.86
C THR A 77 -3.32 -1.56 -16.24
N MET A 78 -3.98 -0.64 -16.94
CA MET A 78 -3.39 0.02 -18.12
C MET A 78 -2.24 0.87 -17.64
N TRP A 79 -1.10 0.82 -18.32
CA TRP A 79 0.10 1.53 -17.91
C TRP A 79 0.30 2.72 -18.85
N PHE A 80 -0.28 3.86 -18.52
CA PHE A 80 0.03 5.10 -19.22
C PHE A 80 0.92 5.97 -18.34
N ASP A 81 2.07 6.35 -18.88
CA ASP A 81 2.99 7.30 -18.23
C ASP A 81 3.15 8.59 -19.04
N THR A 82 2.60 8.62 -20.26
CA THR A 82 2.65 9.79 -21.13
C THR A 82 1.32 10.03 -21.82
N VAL A 83 1.00 11.31 -22.00
CA VAL A 83 -0.21 11.80 -22.65
C VAL A 83 0.14 12.91 -23.63
N SER A 84 -0.57 12.94 -24.75
CA SER A 84 -0.65 14.09 -25.62
C SER A 84 -2.10 14.42 -25.93
N PHE A 85 -2.38 15.72 -26.08
CA PHE A 85 -3.72 16.21 -26.37
C PHE A 85 -3.65 17.31 -27.42
N SER A 86 -4.45 17.19 -28.47
CA SER A 86 -4.50 18.15 -29.58
C SER A 86 -5.90 18.20 -30.18
N GLY A 87 -6.52 19.38 -30.16
CA GLY A 87 -7.92 19.53 -30.59
C GLY A 87 -8.86 18.73 -29.70
N ASP A 88 -9.55 17.75 -30.26
CA ASP A 88 -10.37 16.76 -29.57
C ASP A 88 -9.65 15.42 -29.37
N SER A 89 -8.49 15.21 -29.99
CA SER A 89 -7.76 13.94 -29.93
C SER A 89 -6.88 13.82 -28.68
N VAL A 90 -6.95 12.66 -28.04
CA VAL A 90 -6.12 12.26 -26.90
C VAL A 90 -5.33 11.01 -27.28
N TYR A 91 -4.04 11.00 -26.96
CA TYR A 91 -3.20 9.82 -27.11
C TYR A 91 -2.44 9.53 -25.82
N PHE A 92 -2.61 8.33 -25.29
CA PHE A 92 -1.87 7.82 -24.12
C PHE A 92 -0.93 6.70 -24.56
N TRP A 93 0.25 6.63 -23.94
CA TRP A 93 1.15 5.50 -24.15
C TRP A 93 2.05 5.20 -22.95
N SER A 94 2.60 3.99 -22.95
CA SER A 94 3.64 3.55 -22.02
C SER A 94 5.02 3.68 -22.64
N ASN A 95 5.98 4.25 -21.91
CA ASN A 95 7.41 4.13 -22.23
C ASN A 95 8.06 2.92 -21.54
N HIS A 96 7.28 2.09 -20.84
CA HIS A 96 7.80 0.94 -20.12
C HIS A 96 8.38 -0.12 -21.09
N PRO A 97 9.60 -0.64 -20.87
CA PRO A 97 10.26 -1.53 -21.84
C PRO A 97 9.55 -2.87 -22.05
N LYS A 98 8.71 -3.31 -21.09
CA LYS A 98 7.99 -4.59 -21.14
C LYS A 98 6.49 -4.45 -21.38
N VAL A 99 5.92 -3.26 -21.22
CA VAL A 99 4.47 -3.02 -21.34
C VAL A 99 4.31 -1.95 -22.40
N LYS A 100 3.72 -2.32 -23.54
CA LYS A 100 3.49 -1.41 -24.67
C LYS A 100 2.01 -1.15 -24.80
N ASP A 101 1.50 -0.39 -23.85
CA ASP A 101 0.12 0.06 -23.87
C ASP A 101 0.03 1.35 -24.66
N THR A 102 -0.98 1.43 -25.53
CA THR A 102 -1.34 2.67 -26.20
C THR A 102 -2.85 2.83 -26.17
N PHE A 103 -3.31 4.08 -26.22
CA PHE A 103 -4.71 4.41 -26.39
C PHE A 103 -4.82 5.63 -27.29
N GLU A 104 -5.59 5.52 -28.36
CA GLU A 104 -5.90 6.62 -29.26
C GLU A 104 -7.41 6.90 -29.21
N GLY A 105 -7.79 8.10 -28.80
CA GLY A 105 -9.20 8.44 -28.61
C GLY A 105 -9.51 9.90 -28.83
N LYS A 106 -10.78 10.24 -28.61
CA LYS A 106 -11.32 11.59 -28.74
C LYS A 106 -12.18 11.96 -27.55
N LEU A 107 -12.07 13.23 -27.16
CA LEU A 107 -12.93 13.85 -26.16
C LEU A 107 -14.29 14.17 -26.78
N GLU A 108 -15.33 13.50 -26.30
CA GLU A 108 -16.72 13.62 -26.71
C GLU A 108 -17.57 13.98 -25.49
N GLY A 109 -17.65 15.28 -25.18
CA GLY A 109 -18.40 15.78 -24.02
C GLY A 109 -17.76 15.35 -22.69
N ASP A 110 -18.45 14.47 -21.95
CA ASP A 110 -17.99 13.89 -20.68
C ASP A 110 -17.34 12.49 -20.86
N ALA A 111 -17.01 12.12 -22.09
CA ALA A 111 -16.37 10.85 -22.42
C ALA A 111 -15.08 11.03 -23.22
N ILE A 112 -14.11 10.13 -23.01
CA ILE A 112 -12.99 9.90 -23.92
C ILE A 112 -13.20 8.53 -24.56
N VAL A 113 -13.48 8.51 -25.86
CA VAL A 113 -13.80 7.30 -26.62
C VAL A 113 -12.66 6.98 -27.55
N GLY A 114 -12.14 5.76 -27.50
CA GLY A 114 -10.97 5.38 -28.29
C GLY A 114 -10.68 3.90 -28.31
N GLU A 115 -9.58 3.55 -28.96
CA GLU A 115 -9.06 2.19 -29.05
C GLU A 115 -7.84 2.05 -28.13
N PHE A 116 -7.90 1.08 -27.22
CA PHE A 116 -6.78 0.64 -26.41
C PHE A 116 -6.08 -0.52 -27.12
N GLU A 117 -4.75 -0.50 -27.18
CA GLU A 117 -3.94 -1.59 -27.70
C GLU A 117 -2.90 -2.06 -26.67
N ARG A 118 -2.84 -3.37 -26.46
CA ARG A 118 -1.79 -4.04 -25.68
C ARG A 118 -1.36 -5.31 -26.41
N ASN A 119 -0.05 -5.46 -26.63
CA ASN A 119 0.53 -6.66 -27.25
C ASN A 119 -0.14 -7.09 -28.57
N GLY A 120 -0.55 -6.12 -29.40
CA GLY A 120 -1.23 -6.37 -30.68
C GLY A 120 -2.70 -6.77 -30.57
N GLN A 121 -3.28 -6.77 -29.36
CA GLN A 121 -4.71 -6.89 -29.15
C GLN A 121 -5.30 -5.50 -28.94
N SER A 122 -6.24 -5.12 -29.81
CA SER A 122 -6.95 -3.85 -29.75
C SER A 122 -8.38 -4.06 -29.25
N ARG A 123 -8.88 -3.10 -28.46
CA ARG A 123 -10.27 -3.07 -28.03
C ARG A 123 -10.73 -1.64 -27.82
N ARG A 124 -12.02 -1.42 -28.10
CA ARG A 124 -12.65 -0.12 -27.88
C ARG A 124 -12.89 0.10 -26.40
N MET A 125 -12.51 1.26 -25.89
CA MET A 125 -12.76 1.67 -24.52
C MET A 125 -13.42 3.05 -24.48
N THR A 126 -14.20 3.28 -23.42
CA THR A 126 -14.82 4.57 -23.15
C THR A 126 -14.58 4.94 -21.71
N PHE A 127 -13.76 5.97 -21.50
CA PHE A 127 -13.59 6.58 -20.19
C PHE A 127 -14.64 7.65 -20.00
N ARG A 128 -15.33 7.65 -18.86
CA ARG A 128 -16.30 8.67 -18.48
C ARG A 128 -15.74 9.52 -17.36
N ARG A 129 -16.02 10.82 -17.40
CA ARG A 129 -15.60 11.73 -16.34
C ARG A 129 -16.21 11.28 -15.01
N PHE A 130 -15.39 11.18 -13.98
CA PHE A 130 -15.80 10.81 -12.63
C PHE A 130 -15.80 12.04 -11.73
N ASN A 131 -16.94 12.34 -11.11
CA ASN A 131 -17.04 13.45 -10.17
C ASN A 131 -16.61 12.99 -8.77
N LEU A 132 -15.32 13.18 -8.46
CA LEU A 132 -14.76 12.83 -7.15
C LEU A 132 -15.56 13.40 -5.99
N GLN A 133 -15.91 14.69 -6.04
CA GLN A 133 -16.56 15.34 -4.90
C GLN A 133 -17.96 14.79 -4.63
N ALA A 134 -18.70 14.44 -5.68
CA ALA A 134 -20.01 13.82 -5.53
C ALA A 134 -19.92 12.41 -4.92
N HIS A 135 -18.83 11.69 -5.20
CA HIS A 135 -18.64 10.30 -4.82
C HIS A 135 -17.69 10.11 -3.62
N ARG A 136 -17.05 11.16 -3.12
CA ARG A 136 -16.13 11.11 -1.96
C ARG A 136 -16.50 12.20 -0.96
N PRO A 137 -17.73 12.16 -0.40
CA PRO A 137 -18.24 13.23 0.46
C PRO A 137 -17.48 13.41 1.77
N GLN A 138 -16.70 12.41 2.18
CA GLN A 138 -15.86 12.47 3.39
C GLN A 138 -14.50 13.11 3.13
N THR A 139 -14.04 13.18 1.88
CA THR A 139 -12.77 13.85 1.56
C THR A 139 -12.92 15.33 1.90
N PRO A 140 -12.11 15.85 2.84
CA PRO A 140 -12.28 17.21 3.33
C PRO A 140 -11.91 18.21 2.24
N THR A 141 -12.62 19.35 2.23
CA THR A 141 -12.35 20.44 1.27
C THR A 141 -11.88 21.69 2.01
N ARG A 142 -10.94 22.41 1.38
CA ARG A 142 -10.39 23.65 1.92
C ARG A 142 -11.42 24.80 1.86
N PRO A 143 -11.35 25.80 2.75
CA PRO A 143 -10.38 25.91 3.85
C PRO A 143 -10.73 24.97 5.02
N PHE A 144 -9.69 24.37 5.62
CA PHE A 144 -9.84 23.51 6.80
C PHE A 144 -9.97 24.37 8.08
N PRO A 145 -10.71 23.92 9.11
CA PRO A 145 -10.84 24.62 10.38
C PRO A 145 -9.69 24.29 11.35
N TYR A 146 -8.51 24.01 10.80
CA TYR A 146 -7.30 23.63 11.52
C TYR A 146 -6.08 24.01 10.70
N VAL A 147 -4.91 23.99 11.35
CA VAL A 147 -3.64 24.28 10.68
C VAL A 147 -3.13 23.04 9.98
N GLU A 148 -2.68 23.23 8.75
CA GLU A 148 -1.94 22.24 7.98
C GLU A 148 -0.52 22.77 7.78
N GLU A 149 0.46 21.96 8.18
CA GLU A 149 1.87 22.28 8.09
C GLU A 149 2.58 21.22 7.25
N GLU A 150 3.20 21.65 6.15
CA GLU A 150 4.08 20.83 5.34
C GLU A 150 5.40 20.62 6.07
N VAL A 151 5.78 19.37 6.31
CA VAL A 151 6.96 19.02 7.10
C VAL A 151 7.96 18.22 6.28
N ARG A 152 9.24 18.46 6.56
CA ARG A 152 10.36 17.70 6.01
C ARG A 152 11.39 17.45 7.08
N PHE A 153 11.86 16.21 7.18
CA PHE A 153 12.90 15.83 8.12
C PHE A 153 13.68 14.62 7.58
N ALA A 154 14.94 14.51 7.99
CA ALA A 154 15.82 13.43 7.56
C ALA A 154 15.98 12.39 8.66
N ASN A 155 16.20 11.14 8.27
CA ASN A 155 16.68 10.12 9.21
C ASN A 155 18.11 10.41 9.67
N ARG A 156 18.61 9.62 10.64
CA ARG A 156 19.86 9.91 11.36
C ARG A 156 21.08 10.02 10.45
N ASP A 157 21.15 9.22 9.39
CA ASP A 157 22.25 9.22 8.42
C ASP A 157 21.96 10.05 7.16
N SER A 158 20.80 10.71 7.10
CA SER A 158 20.32 11.49 5.95
C SER A 158 20.20 10.71 4.64
N SER A 159 20.15 9.38 4.70
CA SER A 159 19.88 8.53 3.54
C SER A 159 18.41 8.63 3.09
N VAL A 160 17.51 9.10 3.94
CA VAL A 160 16.11 9.36 3.63
C VAL A 160 15.71 10.74 4.12
N VAL A 161 15.04 11.49 3.25
CA VAL A 161 14.36 12.76 3.61
C VAL A 161 12.88 12.52 3.46
N PHE A 162 12.17 12.42 4.59
CA PHE A 162 10.72 12.29 4.64
C PHE A 162 10.05 13.62 4.35
N ALA A 163 8.94 13.53 3.64
CA ALA A 163 7.96 14.59 3.50
C ALA A 163 6.62 14.11 4.04
N GLY A 164 5.83 15.05 4.53
CA GLY A 164 4.52 14.75 5.06
C GLY A 164 3.75 16.00 5.44
N THR A 165 2.57 15.77 6.00
CA THR A 165 1.69 16.83 6.45
C THR A 165 1.37 16.61 7.93
N PHE A 166 1.66 17.63 8.74
CA PHE A 166 1.30 17.70 10.14
C PHE A 166 0.08 18.61 10.31
N THR A 167 -1.01 18.05 10.83
CA THR A 167 -2.27 18.77 11.07
C THR A 167 -2.52 18.92 12.55
N TYR A 168 -2.99 20.08 12.98
CA TYR A 168 -3.30 20.35 14.39
C TYR A 168 -4.37 21.44 14.55
N PRO A 169 -5.16 21.40 15.64
CA PRO A 169 -6.20 22.40 15.90
C PRO A 169 -5.66 23.83 15.88
N GLU A 170 -6.52 24.80 15.53
CA GLU A 170 -6.16 26.21 15.65
C GLU A 170 -5.89 26.60 17.12
N GLY A 171 -5.06 27.64 17.33
CA GLY A 171 -4.81 28.23 18.64
C GLY A 171 -3.39 28.01 19.18
N GLY A 172 -3.20 28.38 20.45
CA GLY A 172 -1.96 28.18 21.19
C GLY A 172 -2.02 26.89 22.00
N GLY A 173 -0.93 26.11 22.03
CA GLY A 173 -0.86 24.92 22.88
C GLY A 173 -0.07 23.76 22.30
N ARG A 174 -0.02 22.69 23.10
CA ARG A 174 0.53 21.38 22.74
C ARG A 174 -0.58 20.35 22.74
N TYR A 175 -0.73 19.63 21.65
CA TYR A 175 -1.84 18.72 21.42
C TYR A 175 -1.38 17.27 21.63
N PRO A 176 -2.28 16.38 22.11
CA PRO A 176 -2.10 14.95 21.88
C PRO A 176 -1.90 14.70 20.39
N THR A 177 -1.07 13.74 20.03
CA THR A 177 -0.63 13.57 18.64
C THR A 177 -0.60 12.10 18.25
N VAL A 178 -1.03 11.79 17.04
CA VAL A 178 -0.86 10.45 16.46
C VAL A 178 -0.07 10.52 15.15
N LEU A 179 0.78 9.52 14.94
CA LEU A 179 1.42 9.23 13.65
C LEU A 179 0.59 8.17 12.91
N ILE A 180 0.26 8.39 11.65
CA ILE A 180 -0.35 7.37 10.79
C ILE A 180 0.74 6.71 9.94
N ILE A 181 0.81 5.38 9.99
CA ILE A 181 1.68 4.53 9.16
C ILE A 181 0.83 3.79 8.13
N SER A 182 1.26 3.89 6.87
CA SER A 182 0.62 3.30 5.70
C SER A 182 0.72 1.76 5.65
N GLY A 183 -0.03 1.14 4.74
CA GLY A 183 0.02 -0.30 4.49
C GLY A 183 1.19 -0.76 3.62
N SER A 184 1.08 -1.96 3.04
CA SER A 184 2.09 -2.48 2.12
C SER A 184 2.04 -1.81 0.74
N GLY A 185 3.20 -1.47 0.18
CA GLY A 185 3.33 -0.87 -1.14
C GLY A 185 3.40 0.66 -1.09
N PRO A 186 3.74 1.32 -2.21
CA PRO A 186 3.96 2.75 -2.25
C PRO A 186 2.63 3.52 -2.04
N GLN A 187 2.54 4.30 -0.96
CA GLN A 187 1.42 5.19 -0.66
C GLN A 187 1.91 6.61 -0.35
N ASP A 188 1.10 7.59 -0.74
CA ASP A 188 1.27 8.96 -0.29
C ASP A 188 0.72 9.13 1.14
N ARG A 189 0.97 10.31 1.72
CA ARG A 189 0.47 10.68 3.05
C ARG A 189 -1.06 10.65 3.21
N ASP A 190 -1.80 10.72 2.12
CA ASP A 190 -3.27 10.74 2.13
C ASP A 190 -3.85 9.31 2.06
N GLY A 191 -3.02 8.35 1.64
CA GLY A 191 -3.35 6.94 1.53
C GLY A 191 -4.14 6.64 0.27
N ASP A 192 -3.91 7.37 -0.84
CA ASP A 192 -4.74 7.31 -2.05
C ASP A 192 -4.81 5.88 -2.64
N MET A 193 -5.88 5.20 -2.24
CA MET A 193 -6.24 3.86 -2.64
C MET A 193 -7.57 3.91 -3.37
N PHE A 194 -7.52 3.80 -4.70
CA PHE A 194 -8.72 3.75 -5.54
C PHE A 194 -9.61 5.01 -5.42
N LEU A 195 -8.99 6.20 -5.40
CA LEU A 195 -9.66 7.49 -5.23
C LEU A 195 -10.27 7.69 -3.83
N HIS A 196 -9.76 6.95 -2.85
CA HIS A 196 -10.09 7.15 -1.45
C HIS A 196 -8.83 7.53 -0.71
N ASP A 197 -8.95 8.55 0.15
CA ASP A 197 -7.87 9.09 0.96
C ASP A 197 -8.16 8.81 2.44
N PRO A 198 -8.18 7.53 2.89
CA PRO A 198 -8.60 7.18 4.23
C PRO A 198 -7.74 7.83 5.31
N TYR A 199 -6.44 8.04 5.06
CA TYR A 199 -5.56 8.68 6.04
C TYR A 199 -5.86 10.17 6.16
N LEU A 200 -6.23 10.84 5.06
CA LEU A 200 -6.72 12.22 5.08
C LEU A 200 -8.04 12.35 5.83
N VAL A 201 -9.00 11.48 5.56
CA VAL A 201 -10.30 11.49 6.23
C VAL A 201 -10.15 11.24 7.74
N ILE A 202 -9.31 10.29 8.14
CA ILE A 202 -9.02 10.02 9.56
C ILE A 202 -8.32 11.23 10.19
N ALA A 203 -7.32 11.83 9.53
CA ALA A 203 -6.60 12.97 10.07
C ALA A 203 -7.48 14.22 10.21
N ASP A 204 -8.31 14.54 9.21
CA ASP A 204 -9.28 15.63 9.30
C ASP A 204 -10.23 15.42 10.49
N TYR A 205 -10.80 14.21 10.60
CA TYR A 205 -11.73 13.88 11.68
C TYR A 205 -11.08 14.01 13.05
N LEU A 206 -9.89 13.44 13.26
CA LEU A 206 -9.18 13.50 14.55
C LEU A 206 -8.71 14.92 14.88
N THR A 207 -8.23 15.69 13.88
CA THR A 207 -7.77 17.07 14.07
C THR A 207 -8.90 18.00 14.48
N ARG A 208 -10.08 17.86 13.86
CA ARG A 208 -11.31 18.58 14.29
C ARG A 208 -11.72 18.27 15.73
N HIS A 209 -11.28 17.13 16.26
CA HIS A 209 -11.58 16.67 17.62
C HIS A 209 -10.40 16.82 18.60
N GLY A 210 -9.39 17.64 18.25
CA GLY A 210 -8.37 18.05 19.21
C GLY A 210 -7.09 17.20 19.22
N ILE A 211 -6.97 16.22 18.33
CA ILE A 211 -5.79 15.35 18.21
C ILE A 211 -5.01 15.76 16.97
N ALA A 212 -3.75 16.17 17.14
CA ALA A 212 -2.87 16.46 16.02
C ALA A 212 -2.46 15.17 15.30
N VAL A 213 -2.27 15.23 13.99
CA VAL A 213 -1.97 14.05 13.17
C VAL A 213 -0.83 14.32 12.20
N LEU A 214 0.20 13.46 12.23
CA LEU A 214 1.25 13.41 11.21
C LEU A 214 0.99 12.25 10.25
N ARG A 215 1.08 12.55 8.96
CA ARG A 215 1.03 11.60 7.86
C ARG A 215 2.21 11.82 6.94
N LEU A 216 2.79 10.76 6.40
CA LEU A 216 4.04 10.81 5.64
C LEU A 216 3.87 10.16 4.28
N ASP A 217 4.59 10.67 3.28
CA ASP A 217 4.75 9.94 2.04
C ASP A 217 5.75 8.80 2.26
N ASP A 218 5.44 7.60 1.75
CA ASP A 218 6.36 6.47 1.80
C ASP A 218 7.64 6.75 1.00
N ARG A 219 8.67 5.93 1.21
CA ARG A 219 9.95 6.04 0.50
C ARG A 219 9.77 6.09 -1.03
N ASN A 220 10.26 7.17 -1.64
CA ASN A 220 10.14 7.47 -3.08
C ASN A 220 8.70 7.67 -3.59
N VAL A 221 7.78 8.00 -2.68
CA VAL A 221 6.43 8.45 -3.01
C VAL A 221 6.29 9.92 -2.62
N GLY A 222 5.41 10.63 -3.31
CA GLY A 222 5.17 12.06 -3.09
C GLY A 222 6.48 12.84 -3.12
N GLU A 223 6.81 13.47 -2.00
CA GLU A 223 8.02 14.28 -1.86
C GLU A 223 9.11 13.66 -0.96
N THR A 224 8.90 12.43 -0.49
CA THR A 224 9.91 11.66 0.26
C THR A 224 10.96 11.12 -0.70
N VAL A 225 12.24 11.34 -0.38
CA VAL A 225 13.37 10.94 -1.23
C VAL A 225 14.28 9.97 -0.47
N GLU A 226 14.57 8.83 -1.07
CA GLU A 226 15.54 7.83 -0.58
C GLU A 226 16.80 7.86 -1.46
N ALA A 227 17.97 7.89 -0.83
CA ALA A 227 19.25 7.78 -1.52
C ALA A 227 19.47 6.35 -2.07
N PRO A 228 20.14 6.20 -3.23
CA PRO A 228 20.45 4.87 -3.76
C PRO A 228 21.24 4.00 -2.77
N GLY A 229 20.73 2.80 -2.49
CA GLY A 229 21.38 1.85 -1.58
C GLY A 229 21.13 2.11 -0.10
N ALA A 230 20.22 3.02 0.26
CA ALA A 230 19.75 3.15 1.63
C ALA A 230 19.17 1.82 2.13
N ASP A 231 19.48 1.50 3.37
CA ASP A 231 18.86 0.36 4.05
C ASP A 231 17.39 0.66 4.33
N VAL A 232 16.56 -0.39 4.37
CA VAL A 232 15.13 -0.24 4.65
C VAL A 232 14.80 -0.91 5.95
N ASP A 233 14.52 -0.04 6.91
CA ASP A 233 13.94 -0.39 8.18
C ASP A 233 12.70 0.49 8.38
N PHE A 234 11.53 -0.12 8.19
CA PHE A 234 10.26 0.58 8.35
C PHE A 234 10.01 1.03 9.80
N VAL A 235 10.63 0.34 10.77
CA VAL A 235 10.53 0.73 12.18
C VAL A 235 11.39 1.97 12.42
N ASP A 236 12.61 2.04 11.89
CA ASP A 236 13.45 3.26 11.98
C ASP A 236 12.76 4.47 11.34
N ASP A 237 12.02 4.28 10.24
CA ASP A 237 11.21 5.35 9.62
C ASP A 237 10.15 5.89 10.59
N ALA A 238 9.40 5.00 11.26
CA ALA A 238 8.42 5.37 12.28
C ALA A 238 9.07 6.04 13.50
N LEU A 239 10.23 5.54 13.94
CA LEU A 239 11.00 6.13 15.05
C LEU A 239 11.50 7.53 14.70
N CYS A 240 11.97 7.74 13.47
CA CYS A 240 12.39 9.05 12.97
C CYS A 240 11.24 10.05 13.01
N ALA A 241 10.04 9.63 12.57
CA ALA A 241 8.83 10.44 12.62
C ALA A 241 8.39 10.78 14.06
N ILE A 242 8.47 9.81 14.98
CA ILE A 242 8.19 10.03 16.40
C ILE A 242 9.18 11.04 17.00
N GLU A 243 10.46 10.93 16.69
CA GLU A 243 11.49 11.89 17.16
C GLU A 243 11.27 13.29 16.57
N PHE A 244 10.90 13.40 15.29
CA PHE A 244 10.48 14.67 14.70
C PHE A 244 9.32 15.29 15.46
N LEU A 245 8.27 14.51 15.74
CA LEU A 245 7.11 14.96 16.53
C LEU A 245 7.50 15.40 17.94
N ARG A 246 8.39 14.67 18.62
CA ARG A 246 8.94 15.09 19.92
C ARG A 246 9.70 16.41 19.82
N GLY A 247 10.37 16.70 18.72
CA GLY A 247 11.00 18.00 18.47
C GLY A 247 10.00 19.15 18.27
N HIS A 248 8.76 18.84 17.88
CA HIS A 248 7.81 19.83 17.40
C HIS A 248 7.11 20.59 18.54
N GLY A 249 7.08 21.93 18.43
CA GLY A 249 6.59 22.82 19.50
C GLY A 249 5.10 22.69 19.84
N ARG A 250 4.32 22.04 18.95
CA ARG A 250 2.88 21.80 19.10
C ARG A 250 2.53 20.42 19.66
N VAL A 251 3.50 19.58 19.96
CA VAL A 251 3.26 18.20 20.41
C VAL A 251 3.35 18.10 21.92
N ALA A 252 2.34 17.47 22.54
CA ALA A 252 2.39 17.05 23.92
C ALA A 252 3.11 15.70 24.01
N LYS A 253 4.42 15.74 24.26
CA LYS A 253 5.35 14.59 24.18
C LYS A 253 4.88 13.31 24.87
N ASN A 254 4.21 13.43 26.02
CA ASN A 254 3.73 12.28 26.81
C ASN A 254 2.34 11.79 26.39
N ARG A 255 1.78 12.34 25.30
CA ARG A 255 0.43 12.07 24.79
C ARG A 255 0.51 11.76 23.31
N MET A 256 1.42 10.84 22.95
CA MET A 256 1.68 10.43 21.58
C MET A 256 1.21 9.01 21.35
N GLY A 257 0.54 8.77 20.23
CA GLY A 257 0.17 7.43 19.78
C GLY A 257 0.57 7.18 18.34
N ILE A 258 0.31 5.96 17.87
CA ILE A 258 0.58 5.54 16.51
C ILE A 258 -0.60 4.73 15.98
N ILE A 259 -1.00 4.98 14.74
CA ILE A 259 -2.05 4.27 14.01
C ILE A 259 -1.40 3.60 12.81
N GLY A 260 -1.56 2.28 12.68
CA GLY A 260 -1.02 1.53 11.56
C GLY A 260 -2.11 0.80 10.79
N HIS A 261 -2.15 0.94 9.46
CA HIS A 261 -3.08 0.20 8.60
C HIS A 261 -2.38 -0.99 7.93
N SER A 262 -3.00 -2.17 7.93
CA SER A 262 -2.45 -3.37 7.27
C SER A 262 -1.02 -3.66 7.75
N GLN A 263 -0.01 -3.69 6.89
CA GLN A 263 1.41 -3.79 7.29
C GLN A 263 1.82 -2.71 8.30
N GLY A 264 1.29 -1.48 8.19
CA GLY A 264 1.57 -0.39 9.11
C GLY A 264 1.22 -0.71 10.56
N GLY A 265 0.25 -1.60 10.80
CA GLY A 265 -0.06 -2.06 12.16
C GLY A 265 1.05 -2.92 12.76
N LEU A 266 1.76 -3.71 11.95
CA LEU A 266 2.94 -4.46 12.41
C LEU A 266 4.07 -3.49 12.78
N ILE A 267 4.31 -2.49 11.92
CA ILE A 267 5.29 -1.41 12.16
C ILE A 267 4.96 -0.64 13.43
N ALA A 268 3.68 -0.33 13.65
CA ALA A 268 3.22 0.35 14.84
C ALA A 268 3.48 -0.46 16.13
N MET A 269 3.27 -1.78 16.07
CA MET A 269 3.56 -2.68 17.20
C MET A 269 5.06 -2.75 17.49
N ASP A 270 5.92 -2.88 16.47
CA ASP A 270 7.38 -2.86 16.64
C ASP A 270 7.89 -1.51 17.15
N ALA A 271 7.37 -0.40 16.63
CA ALA A 271 7.72 0.93 17.09
C ALA A 271 7.36 1.14 18.57
N ALA A 272 6.24 0.56 19.04
CA ALA A 272 5.83 0.62 20.44
C ALA A 272 6.73 -0.17 21.39
N VAL A 273 7.43 -1.21 20.89
CA VAL A 273 8.50 -1.88 21.65
C VAL A 273 9.70 -0.96 21.81
N ALA A 274 10.08 -0.25 20.75
CA ALA A 274 11.22 0.67 20.76
C ALA A 274 10.94 2.00 21.47
N VAL A 275 9.67 2.40 21.61
CA VAL A 275 9.22 3.64 22.26
C VAL A 275 8.23 3.31 23.39
N PRO A 276 8.71 2.82 24.54
CA PRO A 276 7.85 2.29 25.61
C PRO A 276 6.97 3.35 26.28
N ASP A 277 7.22 4.64 26.07
CA ASP A 277 6.44 5.77 26.57
C ASP A 277 5.40 6.30 25.56
N LEU A 278 5.14 5.59 24.45
CA LEU A 278 3.93 5.84 23.67
C LEU A 278 2.70 5.63 24.54
N ALA A 279 1.70 6.48 24.37
CA ALA A 279 0.45 6.42 25.13
C ALA A 279 -0.58 5.46 24.51
N ALA A 280 -0.47 5.15 23.21
CA ALA A 280 -1.46 4.35 22.50
C ALA A 280 -0.96 3.76 21.18
N VAL A 281 -1.40 2.54 20.86
CA VAL A 281 -1.29 1.94 19.52
C VAL A 281 -2.68 1.59 19.00
N VAL A 282 -2.94 1.92 17.74
CA VAL A 282 -4.12 1.46 17.00
C VAL A 282 -3.68 0.71 15.77
N THR A 283 -4.24 -0.47 15.53
CA THR A 283 -4.05 -1.21 14.28
C THR A 283 -5.37 -1.33 13.54
N LEU A 284 -5.33 -1.16 12.21
CA LEU A 284 -6.49 -1.13 11.33
C LEU A 284 -6.32 -2.21 10.27
N GLY A 285 -7.08 -3.30 10.37
CA GLY A 285 -7.02 -4.41 9.41
C GLY A 285 -5.62 -5.02 9.30
N SER A 286 -4.98 -5.31 10.43
CA SER A 286 -3.58 -5.75 10.51
C SER A 286 -3.43 -7.16 11.10
N PRO A 287 -2.58 -8.04 10.53
CA PRO A 287 -2.38 -9.40 11.04
C PRO A 287 -1.41 -9.45 12.23
N ILE A 288 -1.73 -8.75 13.32
CA ILE A 288 -0.81 -8.55 14.45
C ILE A 288 -0.60 -9.79 15.33
N SER A 289 -1.45 -10.81 15.22
CA SER A 289 -1.45 -11.95 16.14
C SER A 289 -0.86 -13.23 15.54
N VAL A 290 -0.60 -13.27 14.24
CA VAL A 290 -0.01 -14.42 13.54
C VAL A 290 1.43 -14.12 13.14
N THR A 291 2.26 -15.16 13.02
CA THR A 291 3.61 -15.01 12.47
C THR A 291 3.54 -14.67 10.99
N GLY A 292 4.56 -13.97 10.48
CA GLY A 292 4.71 -13.69 9.05
C GLY A 292 4.58 -14.92 8.15
N PRO A 293 5.29 -16.04 8.43
CA PRO A 293 5.16 -17.27 7.67
C PRO A 293 3.74 -17.82 7.72
N ASP A 294 3.10 -17.89 8.90
CA ASP A 294 1.74 -18.43 9.02
C ASP A 294 0.72 -17.59 8.25
N PHE A 295 0.87 -16.26 8.27
CA PHE A 295 0.03 -15.35 7.49
C PHE A 295 0.06 -15.71 6.00
N PHE A 296 1.25 -15.84 5.40
CA PHE A 296 1.36 -16.17 3.98
C PHE A 296 0.95 -17.61 3.67
N VAL A 297 1.28 -18.57 4.54
CA VAL A 297 0.89 -19.97 4.37
C VAL A 297 -0.63 -20.12 4.35
N LYS A 298 -1.34 -19.50 5.30
CA LYS A 298 -2.81 -19.55 5.37
C LYS A 298 -3.44 -18.95 4.12
N HIS A 299 -2.96 -17.79 3.67
CA HIS A 299 -3.44 -17.14 2.45
C HIS A 299 -3.19 -17.98 1.19
N ILE A 300 -2.09 -18.73 1.13
CA ILE A 300 -1.83 -19.61 -0.02
C ILE A 300 -2.68 -20.89 0.07
N ALA A 301 -2.87 -21.44 1.27
CA ALA A 301 -3.61 -22.67 1.48
C ALA A 301 -5.09 -22.58 1.06
N THR A 302 -5.66 -21.38 0.92
CA THR A 302 -7.02 -21.17 0.39
C THR A 302 -7.13 -21.47 -1.11
N PHE A 303 -6.03 -21.38 -1.88
CA PHE A 303 -6.00 -21.79 -3.28
C PHE A 303 -6.00 -23.32 -3.45
N PHE A 304 -5.68 -24.05 -2.38
CA PHE A 304 -5.57 -25.51 -2.36
C PHE A 304 -6.76 -26.17 -1.65
N ARG A 305 -7.93 -25.53 -1.64
CA ARG A 305 -9.12 -26.04 -0.92
C ARG A 305 -9.71 -27.31 -1.54
N ASP A 306 -9.65 -27.43 -2.86
CA ASP A 306 -10.24 -28.55 -3.58
C ASP A 306 -9.27 -29.73 -3.73
N MET A 307 -8.03 -29.58 -3.23
CA MET A 307 -7.03 -30.64 -3.29
C MET A 307 -7.31 -31.77 -2.32
N SER A 308 -6.81 -32.98 -2.62
CA SER A 308 -6.78 -34.05 -1.64
C SER A 308 -6.01 -33.64 -0.39
N HIS A 309 -6.45 -34.12 0.78
CA HIS A 309 -5.84 -33.76 2.06
C HIS A 309 -4.34 -34.04 2.10
N SER A 310 -3.91 -35.21 1.62
CA SER A 310 -2.49 -35.60 1.60
C SER A 310 -1.64 -34.70 0.69
N SER A 311 -2.11 -34.42 -0.53
CA SER A 311 -1.37 -33.57 -1.47
C SER A 311 -1.31 -32.12 -0.98
N LYS A 312 -2.40 -31.63 -0.38
CA LYS A 312 -2.45 -30.31 0.25
C LYS A 312 -1.44 -30.19 1.38
N GLU A 313 -1.41 -31.15 2.31
CA GLU A 313 -0.47 -31.15 3.43
C GLU A 313 0.99 -31.11 2.95
N LYS A 314 1.34 -31.88 1.92
CA LYS A 314 2.69 -31.88 1.35
C LYS A 314 3.07 -30.54 0.73
N ALA A 315 2.18 -29.95 -0.07
CA ALA A 315 2.43 -28.69 -0.75
C ALA A 315 2.52 -27.52 0.25
N VAL A 316 1.57 -27.44 1.17
CA VAL A 316 1.56 -26.45 2.26
C VAL A 316 2.81 -26.59 3.13
N GLY A 317 3.20 -27.83 3.50
CA GLY A 317 4.40 -28.08 4.29
C GLY A 317 5.68 -27.56 3.62
N LEU A 318 5.84 -27.78 2.30
CA LEU A 318 6.97 -27.21 1.57
C LEU A 318 6.95 -25.69 1.57
N ILE A 319 5.79 -25.08 1.32
CA ILE A 319 5.65 -23.62 1.28
C ILE A 319 5.98 -23.01 2.65
N THR A 320 5.54 -23.64 3.73
CA THR A 320 5.93 -23.27 5.09
C THR A 320 7.44 -23.33 5.28
N GLU A 321 8.09 -24.42 4.87
CA GLU A 321 9.56 -24.52 4.94
C GLU A 321 10.27 -23.44 4.12
N ILE A 322 9.75 -23.09 2.95
CA ILE A 322 10.30 -22.03 2.11
C ILE A 322 10.20 -20.68 2.83
N PHE A 323 9.04 -20.34 3.38
CA PHE A 323 8.85 -19.07 4.09
C PHE A 323 9.70 -18.96 5.35
N LEU A 324 9.82 -20.04 6.13
CA LEU A 324 10.76 -20.09 7.25
C LEU A 324 12.21 -19.88 6.79
N THR A 325 12.58 -20.47 5.65
CA THR A 325 13.93 -20.31 5.08
C THR A 325 14.19 -18.87 4.62
N ILE A 326 13.21 -18.20 4.00
CA ILE A 326 13.34 -16.80 3.62
C ILE A 326 13.49 -15.92 4.87
N ARG A 327 12.68 -16.16 5.91
CA ARG A 327 12.74 -15.43 7.19
C ARG A 327 14.10 -15.55 7.86
N ASP A 328 14.63 -16.77 7.97
CA ASP A 328 15.83 -17.06 8.77
C ASP A 328 17.14 -16.80 8.01
N ALA A 329 17.07 -16.55 6.70
CA ALA A 329 18.25 -16.34 5.89
C ALA A 329 18.87 -14.95 6.09
N PRO A 330 20.21 -14.84 6.18
CA PRO A 330 20.90 -13.56 6.35
C PRO A 330 20.87 -12.68 5.10
N SER A 331 20.46 -13.22 3.95
CA SER A 331 20.25 -12.47 2.71
C SER A 331 19.33 -13.24 1.76
N LYS A 332 18.76 -12.55 0.78
CA LYS A 332 17.96 -13.17 -0.28
C LYS A 332 18.71 -14.24 -1.08
N TRP A 333 20.02 -14.08 -1.27
CA TRP A 333 20.83 -15.04 -2.03
C TRP A 333 21.08 -16.30 -1.22
N ALA A 334 21.36 -16.16 0.08
CA ALA A 334 21.49 -17.30 0.99
C ALA A 334 20.16 -18.09 1.10
N ALA A 335 19.02 -17.38 1.10
CA ALA A 335 17.71 -18.02 1.08
C ALA A 335 17.51 -18.86 -0.19
N ALA A 336 17.85 -18.31 -1.36
CA ALA A 336 17.61 -18.95 -2.66
C ALA A 336 18.28 -20.33 -2.78
N ASP A 337 19.55 -20.46 -2.39
CA ASP A 337 20.27 -21.72 -2.46
C ASP A 337 19.69 -22.78 -1.51
N LEU A 338 19.36 -22.38 -0.28
CA LEU A 338 18.74 -23.27 0.72
C LEU A 338 17.35 -23.73 0.28
N ILE A 339 16.56 -22.81 -0.30
CA ILE A 339 15.24 -23.11 -0.84
C ILE A 339 15.35 -24.10 -2.00
N LEU A 340 16.28 -23.89 -2.93
CA LEU A 340 16.49 -24.79 -4.06
C LEU A 340 16.80 -26.22 -3.60
N GLU A 341 17.69 -26.39 -2.62
CA GLU A 341 18.03 -27.69 -2.05
C GLU A 341 16.83 -28.35 -1.36
N LYS A 342 16.07 -27.59 -0.55
CA LYS A 342 14.83 -28.06 0.10
C LYS A 342 13.80 -28.52 -0.93
N VAL A 343 13.58 -27.74 -1.98
CA VAL A 343 12.65 -28.09 -3.07
C VAL A 343 13.11 -29.35 -3.80
N LYS A 344 14.40 -29.46 -4.18
CA LYS A 344 14.94 -30.68 -4.81
C LYS A 344 14.70 -31.92 -3.95
N HIS A 345 14.96 -31.82 -2.65
CA HIS A 345 14.72 -32.91 -1.70
C HIS A 345 13.25 -33.27 -1.53
N TRP A 346 12.36 -32.28 -1.54
CA TRP A 346 10.92 -32.51 -1.49
C TRP A 346 10.42 -33.17 -2.78
N LEU A 347 10.90 -32.72 -3.96
CA LEU A 347 10.53 -33.28 -5.26
C LEU A 347 10.94 -34.75 -5.41
N GLN A 348 12.08 -35.15 -4.85
CA GLN A 348 12.52 -36.56 -4.84
C GLN A 348 11.53 -37.48 -4.09
N ARG A 349 10.89 -36.98 -3.03
CA ARG A 349 9.97 -37.75 -2.18
C ARG A 349 8.53 -37.73 -2.68
N ASN A 350 8.17 -36.70 -3.44
CA ASN A 350 6.79 -36.43 -3.86
C ASN A 350 6.61 -36.45 -5.39
N ARG A 351 7.56 -37.04 -6.12
CA ARG A 351 7.58 -37.06 -7.59
C ARG A 351 6.32 -37.65 -8.22
N ASP A 352 5.68 -38.58 -7.53
CA ASP A 352 4.49 -39.28 -8.02
C ASP A 352 3.18 -38.59 -7.62
N ASP A 353 3.22 -37.50 -6.85
CA ASP A 353 2.05 -36.76 -6.39
C ASP A 353 1.70 -35.62 -7.37
N GLU A 354 0.97 -35.94 -8.44
CA GLU A 354 0.66 -34.98 -9.52
C GLU A 354 -0.08 -33.74 -9.03
N GLU A 355 -0.95 -33.89 -8.03
CA GLU A 355 -1.71 -32.79 -7.45
C GLU A 355 -0.81 -31.84 -6.64
N ALA A 356 0.10 -32.39 -5.82
CA ALA A 356 1.07 -31.58 -5.08
C ALA A 356 2.09 -30.90 -6.01
N LEU A 357 2.48 -31.54 -7.12
CA LEU A 357 3.34 -30.93 -8.13
C LEU A 357 2.62 -29.79 -8.86
N ALA A 358 1.36 -29.99 -9.26
CA ALA A 358 0.56 -28.98 -9.93
C ALA A 358 0.35 -27.73 -9.07
N ALA A 359 0.22 -27.89 -7.75
CA ALA A 359 0.14 -26.77 -6.79
C ALA A 359 1.36 -25.84 -6.82
N LEU A 360 2.52 -26.35 -7.25
CA LEU A 360 3.75 -25.58 -7.43
C LEU A 360 3.98 -25.17 -8.90
N GLY A 361 3.05 -25.45 -9.81
CA GLY A 361 3.23 -25.22 -11.24
C GLY A 361 4.22 -26.19 -11.92
N LEU A 362 4.44 -27.37 -11.33
CA LEU A 362 5.32 -28.41 -11.85
C LEU A 362 4.52 -29.63 -12.35
N THR A 363 5.17 -30.44 -13.17
CA THR A 363 4.64 -31.69 -13.72
C THR A 363 5.69 -32.79 -13.61
N ARG A 364 5.27 -34.06 -13.62
CA ARG A 364 6.19 -35.21 -13.59
C ARG A 364 7.31 -35.17 -14.64
N GLU A 365 7.06 -34.52 -15.76
CA GLU A 365 8.01 -34.38 -16.86
C GLU A 365 9.10 -33.34 -16.54
N ASN A 366 8.77 -32.27 -15.81
CA ASN A 366 9.68 -31.16 -15.54
C ASN A 366 10.27 -31.14 -14.12
N VAL A 367 9.81 -31.99 -13.19
CA VAL A 367 10.36 -32.08 -11.82
C VAL A 367 11.86 -32.44 -11.74
N GLY A 368 12.46 -32.93 -12.82
CA GLY A 368 13.90 -33.20 -12.92
C GLY A 368 14.70 -32.13 -13.66
N ASP A 369 14.03 -31.12 -14.21
CA ASP A 369 14.67 -30.02 -14.94
C ASP A 369 14.97 -28.87 -13.97
N GLU A 370 16.26 -28.70 -13.66
CA GLU A 370 16.73 -27.64 -12.76
C GLU A 370 16.30 -26.24 -13.22
N LYS A 371 16.26 -25.99 -14.54
CA LYS A 371 15.81 -24.68 -15.06
C LYS A 371 14.32 -24.47 -14.84
N ALA A 372 13.51 -25.52 -14.92
CA ALA A 372 12.08 -25.44 -14.62
C ALA A 372 11.86 -25.15 -13.12
N ILE A 373 12.64 -25.77 -12.25
CA ILE A 373 12.59 -25.54 -10.80
C ILE A 373 13.02 -24.11 -10.46
N GLU A 374 14.15 -23.64 -10.99
CA GLU A 374 14.61 -22.25 -10.80
C GLU A 374 13.59 -21.24 -11.30
N LYS A 375 12.99 -21.48 -12.47
CA LYS A 375 11.93 -20.63 -13.03
C LYS A 375 10.71 -20.60 -12.11
N MET A 376 10.25 -21.77 -11.65
CA MET A 376 9.12 -21.87 -10.71
C MET A 376 9.41 -21.10 -9.42
N LEU A 377 10.60 -21.29 -8.84
CA LEU A 377 10.99 -20.60 -7.62
C LEU A 377 11.00 -19.09 -7.81
N LYS A 378 11.53 -18.63 -8.93
CA LYS A 378 11.54 -17.22 -9.29
C LYS A 378 10.12 -16.67 -9.44
N GLU A 379 9.28 -17.30 -10.24
CA GLU A 379 7.91 -16.83 -10.51
C GLU A 379 7.02 -16.88 -9.26
N THR A 380 7.24 -17.85 -8.38
CA THR A 380 6.42 -18.06 -7.18
C THR A 380 6.89 -17.22 -6.00
N PHE A 381 8.21 -17.18 -5.76
CA PHE A 381 8.78 -16.66 -4.51
C PHE A 381 9.57 -15.36 -4.63
N GLU A 382 10.02 -14.95 -5.82
CA GLU A 382 10.78 -13.69 -5.99
C GLU A 382 10.02 -12.48 -5.44
N ARG A 383 8.68 -12.50 -5.54
CA ARG A 383 7.80 -11.45 -5.02
C ARG A 383 7.82 -11.28 -3.51
N TYR A 384 8.28 -12.27 -2.73
CA TYR A 384 8.35 -12.17 -1.27
C TYR A 384 9.68 -11.58 -0.78
N PHE A 385 10.60 -11.29 -1.70
CA PHE A 385 11.83 -10.56 -1.40
C PHE A 385 11.69 -9.05 -1.62
N THR A 386 10.48 -8.56 -1.92
CA THR A 386 10.21 -7.12 -1.84
C THR A 386 10.27 -6.68 -0.37
N ARG A 387 10.69 -5.43 -0.13
CA ARG A 387 10.94 -4.89 1.21
C ARG A 387 9.73 -5.07 2.13
N ASP A 388 8.54 -4.76 1.64
CA ASP A 388 7.25 -4.89 2.32
C ASP A 388 6.92 -6.34 2.71
N ARG A 389 7.06 -7.29 1.77
CA ARG A 389 6.74 -8.71 2.01
C ARG A 389 7.74 -9.36 2.94
N TYR A 390 9.01 -9.02 2.79
CA TYR A 390 10.06 -9.50 3.67
C TYR A 390 9.83 -9.03 5.11
N TYR A 391 9.45 -7.76 5.30
CA TYR A 391 9.12 -7.24 6.63
C TYR A 391 7.94 -7.98 7.27
N ILE A 392 6.82 -8.17 6.56
CA ILE A 392 5.69 -8.97 7.06
C ILE A 392 6.15 -10.39 7.41
N LEU A 393 6.99 -11.00 6.57
CA LEU A 393 7.50 -12.34 6.79
C LEU A 393 8.40 -12.45 8.04
N SER A 394 9.13 -11.39 8.38
CA SER A 394 9.97 -11.34 9.58
C SER A 394 9.19 -11.07 10.88
N TYR A 395 7.93 -10.67 10.79
CA TYR A 395 7.13 -10.34 11.96
C TYR A 395 6.88 -11.57 12.84
N ASP A 396 7.20 -11.43 14.13
CA ASP A 396 7.00 -12.44 15.17
C ASP A 396 6.24 -11.85 16.36
N PRO A 397 4.92 -12.10 16.48
CA PRO A 397 4.12 -11.56 17.57
C PRO A 397 4.63 -12.00 18.96
N ASP A 398 5.17 -13.22 19.09
CA ASP A 398 5.60 -13.75 20.38
C ASP A 398 6.83 -13.01 20.95
N ALA A 399 7.65 -12.44 20.07
CA ALA A 399 8.76 -11.57 20.44
C ALA A 399 8.29 -10.14 20.82
N ILE A 400 7.19 -9.69 20.22
CA ILE A 400 6.73 -8.29 20.27
C ILE A 400 5.79 -8.06 21.45
N PHE A 401 4.72 -8.86 21.57
CA PHE A 401 3.67 -8.66 22.58
C PHE A 401 4.28 -8.44 23.97
N PRO A 402 5.14 -9.31 24.54
CA PRO A 402 5.65 -9.14 25.90
C PRO A 402 6.38 -7.81 26.18
N SER A 403 6.84 -7.10 25.15
CA SER A 403 7.67 -5.90 25.28
C SER A 403 6.91 -4.58 25.13
N ILE A 404 5.68 -4.62 24.62
CA ILE A 404 4.83 -3.42 24.48
C ILE A 404 4.32 -3.00 25.86
N SER A 405 4.42 -1.70 26.13
CA SER A 405 4.11 -1.09 27.43
C SER A 405 2.89 -0.17 27.41
N CYS A 406 2.19 -0.06 26.27
CA CYS A 406 1.02 0.81 26.10
C CYS A 406 -0.24 0.07 25.64
N PRO A 407 -1.44 0.65 25.88
CA PRO A 407 -2.71 0.11 25.39
C PRO A 407 -2.76 -0.05 23.86
N VAL A 408 -3.38 -1.13 23.40
CA VAL A 408 -3.53 -1.48 21.98
C VAL A 408 -5.01 -1.69 21.62
N LEU A 409 -5.49 -0.90 20.65
CA LEU A 409 -6.77 -1.12 19.98
C LEU A 409 -6.53 -1.82 18.64
N ALA A 410 -7.02 -3.04 18.49
CA ALA A 410 -6.88 -3.81 17.24
C ALA A 410 -8.23 -3.87 16.50
N VAL A 411 -8.37 -3.07 15.45
CA VAL A 411 -9.61 -2.91 14.68
C VAL A 411 -9.60 -3.80 13.44
N TYR A 412 -10.69 -4.54 13.23
CA TYR A 412 -10.88 -5.47 12.12
C TYR A 412 -12.23 -5.28 11.43
N GLY A 413 -12.30 -5.73 10.17
CA GLY A 413 -13.52 -5.80 9.40
C GLY A 413 -14.01 -7.25 9.23
N GLY A 414 -15.32 -7.49 9.38
CA GLY A 414 -15.92 -8.80 9.15
C GLY A 414 -16.02 -9.18 7.67
N HIS A 415 -15.93 -8.20 6.76
CA HIS A 415 -15.82 -8.40 5.32
C HIS A 415 -14.38 -8.18 4.82
N ASP A 416 -13.39 -8.15 5.71
CA ASP A 416 -11.98 -8.14 5.35
C ASP A 416 -11.54 -9.53 4.86
N ASN A 417 -11.93 -9.86 3.63
CA ASN A 417 -10.98 -9.81 2.56
C ASN A 417 -9.61 -10.51 2.72
N ARG A 418 -8.69 -9.73 3.25
CA ARG A 418 -7.25 -9.93 3.25
C ARG A 418 -6.78 -10.40 4.61
N ILE A 419 -7.39 -9.88 5.68
CA ILE A 419 -7.10 -10.22 7.08
C ILE A 419 -8.34 -10.81 7.74
N SER A 420 -8.30 -12.12 8.00
CA SER A 420 -9.40 -12.84 8.61
C SER A 420 -9.45 -12.60 10.12
N PHE A 421 -10.43 -11.81 10.60
CA PHE A 421 -10.61 -11.63 12.05
C PHE A 421 -10.80 -12.94 12.82
N PRO A 422 -11.57 -13.94 12.34
CA PRO A 422 -11.65 -15.23 13.03
C PRO A 422 -10.28 -15.90 13.25
N GLU A 423 -9.34 -15.73 12.33
CA GLU A 423 -7.98 -16.28 12.47
C GLU A 423 -7.13 -15.52 13.49
N GLU A 424 -7.34 -14.21 13.61
CA GLU A 424 -6.66 -13.37 14.60
C GLU A 424 -7.26 -13.54 16.01
N LYS A 425 -8.57 -13.71 16.07
CA LYS A 425 -9.37 -13.63 17.31
C LYS A 425 -8.91 -14.64 18.36
N GLU A 426 -8.67 -15.89 17.96
CA GLU A 426 -8.28 -16.94 18.91
C GLU A 426 -7.00 -16.55 19.66
N ARG A 427 -6.00 -16.04 18.94
CA ARG A 427 -4.74 -15.64 19.55
C ARG A 427 -4.89 -14.37 20.38
N LEU A 428 -5.60 -13.37 19.88
CA LEU A 428 -5.87 -12.13 20.63
C LEU A 428 -6.61 -12.39 21.94
N ASP A 429 -7.69 -13.19 21.91
CA ASP A 429 -8.43 -13.60 23.12
C ASP A 429 -7.51 -14.28 24.14
N SER A 430 -6.55 -15.09 23.67
CA SER A 430 -5.59 -15.79 24.55
C SER A 430 -4.61 -14.84 25.25
N LEU A 431 -4.39 -13.64 24.70
CA LEU A 431 -3.48 -12.62 25.21
C LEU A 431 -4.18 -11.66 26.18
N ILE A 432 -5.48 -11.43 26.01
CA ILE A 432 -6.28 -10.57 26.90
C ILE A 432 -6.18 -11.06 28.36
N GLY A 433 -5.80 -10.14 29.26
CA GLY A 433 -5.63 -10.42 30.69
C GLY A 433 -4.36 -11.19 31.06
N ARG A 434 -3.61 -11.72 30.08
CA ARG A 434 -2.26 -12.27 30.29
C ARG A 434 -1.17 -11.25 29.97
N TRP A 435 -1.46 -10.37 29.03
CA TRP A 435 -0.62 -9.24 28.67
C TRP A 435 -0.85 -8.09 29.65
N PRO A 436 0.21 -7.45 30.21
CA PRO A 436 0.06 -6.47 31.29
C PRO A 436 -0.54 -5.13 30.83
N VAL A 437 -0.76 -4.96 29.52
CA VAL A 437 -1.38 -3.78 28.93
C VAL A 437 -2.76 -4.12 28.37
N GLU A 438 -3.60 -3.10 28.26
CA GLU A 438 -4.92 -3.24 27.67
C GLU A 438 -4.80 -3.64 26.19
N LEU A 439 -5.52 -4.69 25.80
CA LEU A 439 -5.71 -5.10 24.41
C LEU A 439 -7.19 -5.19 24.12
N GLU A 440 -7.66 -4.37 23.19
CA GLU A 440 -9.05 -4.31 22.77
C GLU A 440 -9.19 -4.72 21.30
N PRO A 441 -9.48 -5.99 20.99
CA PRO A 441 -9.86 -6.39 19.64
C PRO A 441 -11.29 -5.95 19.34
N LYS A 442 -11.49 -5.20 18.25
CA LYS A 442 -12.80 -4.75 17.80
C LYS A 442 -13.03 -5.14 16.34
N CYS A 443 -14.05 -5.95 16.09
CA CYS A 443 -14.46 -6.30 14.73
C CYS A 443 -15.79 -5.64 14.36
N PHE A 444 -15.81 -4.92 13.24
CA PHE A 444 -17.02 -4.36 12.64
C PHE A 444 -17.54 -5.32 11.57
N ALA A 445 -18.72 -5.89 11.81
CA ALA A 445 -19.24 -7.01 11.01
C ALA A 445 -19.28 -6.75 9.50
N ARG A 446 -19.55 -5.50 9.09
CA ARG A 446 -19.73 -5.10 7.71
C ARG A 446 -18.66 -4.13 7.24
N VAL A 447 -17.41 -4.31 7.63
CA VAL A 447 -16.30 -3.46 7.16
C VAL A 447 -15.34 -4.29 6.31
N ASN A 448 -14.90 -3.74 5.17
CA ASN A 448 -13.88 -4.34 4.30
C ASN A 448 -12.46 -3.93 4.74
N HIS A 449 -11.44 -4.43 4.03
CA HIS A 449 -10.04 -4.11 4.32
C HIS A 449 -9.72 -2.60 4.24
N PHE A 450 -10.43 -1.86 3.40
CA PHE A 450 -10.22 -0.42 3.18
C PHE A 450 -11.00 0.45 4.15
N LEU A 451 -11.48 -0.13 5.27
CA LEU A 451 -12.18 0.55 6.35
C LEU A 451 -13.56 1.08 5.98
N GLN A 452 -14.13 0.63 4.85
CA GLN A 452 -15.46 1.04 4.39
C GLN A 452 -16.53 0.03 4.80
N THR A 453 -17.73 0.54 5.01
CA THR A 453 -18.93 -0.22 5.23
C THR A 453 -19.30 -0.94 3.94
N SER A 454 -19.30 -2.25 4.02
CA SER A 454 -19.29 -3.20 2.92
C SER A 454 -20.56 -4.03 2.88
N ASN A 455 -20.94 -4.45 1.68
CA ASN A 455 -22.02 -5.41 1.48
C ASN A 455 -21.52 -6.84 1.29
N GLY A 456 -20.20 -7.04 1.33
CA GLY A 456 -19.54 -8.36 1.25
C GLY A 456 -19.57 -8.97 -0.15
N LYS A 457 -19.78 -8.14 -1.18
CA LYS A 457 -20.08 -8.61 -2.54
C LYS A 457 -18.83 -8.84 -3.40
N SER A 458 -17.74 -8.11 -3.16
CA SER A 458 -16.51 -8.20 -3.96
C SER A 458 -15.38 -7.35 -3.36
N ASP A 459 -14.13 -7.75 -3.59
CA ASP A 459 -12.91 -6.97 -3.31
C ASP A 459 -12.85 -5.65 -4.09
N THR A 460 -13.65 -5.54 -5.15
CA THR A 460 -13.77 -4.36 -6.01
C THR A 460 -14.85 -3.39 -5.54
N GLU A 461 -15.57 -3.70 -4.46
CA GLU A 461 -16.64 -2.80 -3.98
C GLU A 461 -16.08 -1.45 -3.51
N VAL A 462 -14.79 -1.37 -3.14
CA VAL A 462 -14.12 -0.11 -2.78
C VAL A 462 -14.35 0.99 -3.83
N PHE A 463 -14.46 0.63 -5.11
CA PHE A 463 -14.69 1.61 -6.19
C PHE A 463 -16.14 2.09 -6.32
N GLU A 464 -17.08 1.37 -5.73
CA GLU A 464 -18.53 1.61 -5.84
C GLU A 464 -19.06 2.34 -4.62
N LEU A 465 -18.34 2.26 -3.50
CA LEU A 465 -18.72 2.90 -2.26
C LEU A 465 -18.33 4.38 -2.29
N ASP A 466 -19.27 5.25 -1.92
CA ASP A 466 -18.98 6.66 -1.73
C ASP A 466 -18.26 6.91 -0.39
N GLU A 467 -18.52 6.03 0.60
CA GLU A 467 -17.84 6.04 1.88
C GLU A 467 -16.35 5.77 1.70
N THR A 468 -15.49 6.55 2.35
CA THR A 468 -14.04 6.38 2.42
C THR A 468 -13.63 5.68 3.70
N VAL A 469 -14.21 6.04 4.85
CA VAL A 469 -13.98 5.37 6.13
C VAL A 469 -15.31 5.26 6.88
N SER A 470 -15.58 4.10 7.45
CA SER A 470 -16.79 3.86 8.25
C SER A 470 -16.91 4.88 9.38
N PRO A 471 -18.05 5.59 9.48
CA PRO A 471 -18.33 6.48 10.61
C PRO A 471 -18.20 5.81 11.97
N GLU A 472 -18.50 4.50 12.07
CA GLU A 472 -18.35 3.75 13.31
C GLU A 472 -16.88 3.57 13.70
N ILE A 473 -15.99 3.36 12.72
CA ILE A 473 -14.54 3.33 12.95
C ILE A 473 -14.06 4.72 13.38
N MET A 474 -14.44 5.77 12.66
CA MET A 474 -14.02 7.13 13.00
C MET A 474 -14.42 7.52 14.42
N GLU A 475 -15.65 7.18 14.83
CA GLU A 475 -16.13 7.45 16.19
C GLU A 475 -15.40 6.63 17.25
N LEU A 476 -15.12 5.36 16.97
CA LEU A 476 -14.30 4.51 17.85
C LEU A 476 -12.90 5.11 18.04
N LEU A 477 -12.23 5.48 16.94
CA LEU A 477 -10.89 6.06 16.96
C LEU A 477 -10.86 7.33 17.81
N LYS A 478 -11.79 8.26 17.56
CA LYS A 478 -11.90 9.49 18.34
C LYS A 478 -12.07 9.19 19.82
N ARG A 479 -13.07 8.38 20.19
CA ARG A 479 -13.38 8.07 21.59
C ARG A 479 -12.17 7.44 22.28
N TRP A 480 -11.65 6.36 21.71
CA TRP A 480 -10.59 5.57 22.33
C TRP A 480 -9.27 6.35 22.42
N LEU A 481 -8.86 7.04 21.35
CA LEU A 481 -7.66 7.89 21.41
C LEU A 481 -7.82 9.08 22.36
N THR A 482 -9.02 9.65 22.48
CA THR A 482 -9.27 10.69 23.48
C THR A 482 -9.09 10.14 24.90
N GLU A 483 -9.64 8.95 25.18
CA GLU A 483 -9.50 8.28 26.48
C GLU A 483 -8.02 7.98 26.80
N GLN A 484 -7.27 7.40 25.86
CA GLN A 484 -5.88 6.98 26.10
C GLN A 484 -4.89 8.14 26.11
N LEU A 485 -5.04 9.11 25.20
CA LEU A 485 -4.08 10.21 25.09
C LEU A 485 -4.33 11.34 26.10
N HIS A 486 -5.49 11.37 26.77
CA HIS A 486 -5.80 12.36 27.81
C HIS A 486 -5.83 11.77 29.22
N ALA A 487 -5.45 10.51 29.40
CA ALA A 487 -5.22 9.94 30.73
C ALA A 487 -4.07 10.70 31.42
N ASP A 488 -4.32 11.13 32.66
CA ASP A 488 -3.40 11.93 33.50
C ASP A 488 -2.21 11.13 34.06
#